data_AF-A0A561U8W6-F1
#
_entry.id   AF-A0A561U8W6-F1
#
_cell.length_a   1.000
_cell.length_b   1.000
_cell.length_c   1.000
_cell.angle_alpha   90.00
_cell.angle_beta   90.00
_cell.angle_gamma   90.00
#
_symmetry.space_group_name_H-M   'P 1'
#
loop_
_entity.id
_entity.type
_entity.pdbx_description
1 polymer ?
#
loop_
_entity_poly.entity_id
_entity_poly.type
_entity_poly.pdbx_seq_one_letter_code
_entity_poly.pdbx_strand_id
1 'polypeptide(L)'
;MGLPICANCGMQYAEAREDCPICEDERQWVPRDGQQWTDLEALRAEHSAVLRDEGGVLGIGCAPKFAIGQRALLVRTDAGNVLWDCTAYLDDEIVSAINDLGGLIGIAISHPHYYTTMIEWARAFDAPLHLHEADRQWVGRPDPAIRFWSGTTHEIVPGLTLINLGVHFAGGTVLHRATGSGSLFSGDIVQVIPDRTHVGFMYSYPNLIPERPGVVQRAAELLDELTFDSLHGAWWDTVIPTGAHEIVQRSAARYLRFVREE
;
A
#
# COMPACT_ATOMS: atom_id res chain seq x y z
N MET A 1 -5.52 -27.11 6.09
CA MET A 1 -4.30 -26.28 5.98
C MET A 1 -4.59 -25.23 4.94
N GLY A 2 -4.60 -23.97 5.35
CA GLY A 2 -4.87 -22.87 4.45
C GLY A 2 -3.73 -22.67 3.44
N LEU A 3 -3.90 -21.68 2.56
CA LEU A 3 -2.84 -21.26 1.66
C LEU A 3 -1.71 -20.58 2.46
N PRO A 4 -0.43 -20.81 2.11
CA PRO A 4 0.69 -20.33 2.89
C PRO A 4 0.83 -18.80 2.79
N ILE A 5 1.03 -18.18 3.93
CA ILE A 5 1.33 -16.77 4.12
C ILE A 5 2.74 -16.67 4.68
N CYS A 6 3.61 -15.91 4.01
CA CYS A 6 4.95 -15.62 4.51
C CYS A 6 4.84 -14.86 5.84
N ALA A 7 5.41 -15.40 6.92
CA ALA A 7 5.34 -14.76 8.24
C ALA A 7 6.12 -13.43 8.30
N ASN A 8 7.08 -13.23 7.40
CA ASN A 8 7.91 -12.03 7.37
C ASN A 8 7.26 -10.87 6.60
N CYS A 9 6.85 -11.11 5.34
CA CYS A 9 6.30 -10.06 4.47
C CYS A 9 4.77 -10.09 4.34
N GLY A 10 4.11 -11.19 4.74
CA GLY A 10 2.66 -11.34 4.67
C GLY A 10 2.11 -11.74 3.31
N MET A 11 2.94 -11.92 2.27
CA MET A 11 2.51 -12.40 0.95
C MET A 11 1.91 -13.80 1.05
N GLN A 12 0.72 -14.00 0.47
CA GLN A 12 0.08 -15.29 0.31
C GLN A 12 0.39 -15.89 -1.06
N TYR A 13 0.65 -17.21 -1.11
CA TYR A 13 0.91 -17.93 -2.36
C TYR A 13 -0.18 -18.98 -2.65
N ALA A 14 -0.30 -19.37 -3.92
CA ALA A 14 -1.28 -20.36 -4.37
C ALA A 14 -0.97 -21.80 -3.94
N GLU A 15 0.27 -22.08 -3.54
CA GLU A 15 0.76 -23.40 -3.16
C GLU A 15 1.89 -23.29 -2.12
N ALA A 16 2.18 -24.40 -1.43
CA ALA A 16 3.29 -24.49 -0.47
C ALA A 16 4.63 -24.15 -1.13
N ARG A 17 5.49 -23.43 -0.41
CA ARG A 17 6.81 -23.02 -0.89
C ARG A 17 7.86 -23.14 0.21
N GLU A 18 9.11 -23.26 -0.18
CA GLU A 18 10.26 -23.15 0.71
C GLU A 18 10.82 -21.73 0.72
N ASP A 19 10.69 -21.00 -0.39
CA ASP A 19 11.18 -19.65 -0.65
C ASP A 19 10.04 -18.62 -0.74
N CYS A 20 10.35 -17.37 -0.44
CA CYS A 20 9.43 -16.25 -0.67
C CYS A 20 10.10 -15.25 -1.63
N PRO A 21 9.72 -15.23 -2.92
CA PRO A 21 10.29 -14.32 -3.92
C PRO A 21 10.29 -12.85 -3.50
N ILE A 22 9.27 -12.43 -2.74
CA ILE A 22 9.21 -11.07 -2.17
C ILE A 22 10.28 -10.83 -1.12
N CYS A 23 10.63 -11.83 -0.30
CA CYS A 23 11.67 -11.72 0.73
C CYS A 23 13.09 -11.87 0.16
N GLU A 24 13.25 -12.62 -0.93
CA GLU A 24 14.53 -12.80 -1.63
C GLU A 24 14.92 -11.60 -2.49
N ASP A 25 13.95 -10.77 -2.87
CA ASP A 25 14.20 -9.49 -3.51
C ASP A 25 14.94 -8.52 -2.56
N GLU A 26 15.88 -7.74 -3.09
CA GLU A 26 16.70 -6.79 -2.34
C GLU A 26 15.94 -5.61 -1.70
N ARG A 27 14.63 -5.52 -1.95
CA ARG A 27 13.72 -4.57 -1.31
C ARG A 27 13.09 -5.13 -0.04
N GLN A 28 13.44 -6.37 0.30
CA GLN A 28 13.12 -7.06 1.53
C GLN A 28 14.31 -7.92 1.98
N TRP A 29 14.09 -8.83 2.92
CA TRP A 29 15.10 -9.74 3.45
C TRP A 29 14.48 -11.07 3.86
N VAL A 30 15.32 -12.11 3.85
CA VAL A 30 15.02 -13.42 4.41
C VAL A 30 15.43 -13.44 5.88
N PRO A 31 14.56 -13.88 6.81
CA PRO A 31 14.94 -14.00 8.22
C PRO A 31 16.14 -14.92 8.42
N ARG A 32 16.94 -14.62 9.45
CA ARG A 32 18.17 -15.39 9.77
C ARG A 32 17.87 -16.87 10.01
N ASP A 33 16.73 -17.18 10.61
CA ASP A 33 16.28 -18.54 10.90
C ASP A 33 15.53 -19.19 9.71
N GLY A 34 15.62 -18.57 8.53
CA GLY A 34 15.01 -19.04 7.29
C GLY A 34 13.56 -18.57 7.10
N GLN A 35 12.97 -18.99 5.99
CA GLN A 35 11.61 -18.65 5.63
C GLN A 35 10.60 -19.38 6.53
N GLN A 36 9.65 -18.62 7.09
CA GLN A 36 8.59 -19.13 7.95
C GLN A 36 7.23 -18.87 7.31
N TRP A 37 6.28 -19.78 7.57
CA TRP A 37 4.98 -19.81 6.93
C TRP A 37 3.86 -19.99 7.96
N THR A 38 2.73 -19.34 7.72
CA THR A 38 1.49 -19.50 8.47
C THR A 38 0.31 -19.56 7.49
N ASP A 39 -0.93 -19.56 7.97
CA ASP A 39 -2.13 -19.41 7.16
C ASP A 39 -3.16 -18.50 7.84
N LEU A 40 -4.25 -18.18 7.12
CA LEU A 40 -5.26 -17.25 7.63
C LEU A 40 -6.01 -17.79 8.86
N GLU A 41 -6.14 -19.11 9.00
CA GLU A 41 -6.78 -19.74 10.16
C GLU A 41 -5.94 -19.51 11.42
N ALA A 42 -4.63 -19.74 11.35
CA ALA A 42 -3.71 -19.44 12.43
C ALA A 42 -3.69 -17.93 12.77
N LEU A 43 -3.69 -17.06 11.76
CA LEU A 43 -3.75 -15.61 11.99
C LEU A 43 -5.02 -15.20 12.75
N ARG A 44 -6.18 -15.76 12.40
CA ARG A 44 -7.46 -15.51 13.10
C ARG A 44 -7.46 -16.01 14.54
N ALA A 45 -6.69 -17.03 14.87
CA ALA A 45 -6.58 -17.55 16.23
C ALA A 45 -5.68 -16.68 17.13
N GLU A 46 -4.70 -15.99 16.55
CA GLU A 46 -3.63 -15.31 17.31
C GLU A 46 -3.72 -13.77 17.26
N HIS A 47 -4.52 -13.21 16.36
CA HIS A 47 -4.67 -11.77 16.14
C HIS A 47 -6.13 -11.34 16.18
N SER A 48 -6.35 -10.05 16.45
CA SER A 48 -7.67 -9.41 16.45
C SER A 48 -7.67 -8.13 15.61
N ALA A 49 -8.84 -7.79 15.05
CA ALA A 49 -9.03 -6.58 14.26
C ALA A 49 -8.65 -5.30 15.04
N VAL A 50 -8.08 -4.33 14.31
CA VAL A 50 -7.89 -2.96 14.79
C VAL A 50 -8.48 -2.02 13.76
N LEU A 51 -9.54 -1.31 14.16
CA LEU A 51 -10.32 -0.38 13.34
C LEU A 51 -10.31 0.99 14.02
N ARG A 52 -9.79 2.03 13.34
CA ARG A 52 -9.74 3.39 13.92
C ARG A 52 -9.75 4.48 12.85
N ASP A 53 -10.18 5.68 13.23
CA ASP A 53 -10.06 6.86 12.36
C ASP A 53 -8.59 7.24 12.15
N GLU A 54 -8.23 7.50 10.89
CA GLU A 54 -6.88 7.89 10.45
C GLU A 54 -6.95 9.15 9.58
N GLY A 55 -7.47 10.22 10.16
CA GLY A 55 -7.62 11.50 9.46
C GLY A 55 -8.87 11.52 8.58
N GLY A 56 -9.99 11.06 9.11
CA GLY A 56 -11.29 11.06 8.42
C GLY A 56 -11.52 9.85 7.49
N VAL A 57 -10.62 8.88 7.49
CA VAL A 57 -10.78 7.58 6.82
C VAL A 57 -10.62 6.45 7.84
N LEU A 58 -11.28 5.32 7.60
CA LEU A 58 -11.14 4.15 8.46
C LEU A 58 -9.83 3.43 8.13
N GLY A 59 -8.92 3.38 9.10
CA GLY A 59 -7.73 2.54 9.06
C GLY A 59 -8.00 1.16 9.63
N ILE A 60 -7.43 0.15 8.98
CA ILE A 60 -7.68 -1.27 9.25
C ILE A 60 -6.33 -2.00 9.40
N GLY A 61 -6.17 -2.72 10.51
CA GLY A 61 -5.01 -3.59 10.75
C GLY A 61 -5.33 -4.66 11.79
N CYS A 62 -4.31 -5.16 12.49
CA CYS A 62 -4.48 -6.18 13.52
C CYS A 62 -3.54 -5.98 14.71
N ALA A 63 -3.90 -6.58 15.84
CA ALA A 63 -3.09 -6.69 17.05
C ALA A 63 -3.02 -8.17 17.51
N PRO A 64 -1.83 -8.71 17.82
CA PRO A 64 -0.50 -8.12 17.65
C PRO A 64 -0.20 -7.75 16.18
N LYS A 65 0.82 -6.92 15.95
CA LYS A 65 1.27 -6.60 14.59
C LYS A 65 1.73 -7.89 13.88
N PHE A 66 1.27 -8.12 12.64
CA PHE A 66 1.72 -9.23 11.80
C PHE A 66 2.54 -8.75 10.60
N ALA A 67 3.60 -9.50 10.25
CA ALA A 67 4.49 -9.23 9.12
C ALA A 67 4.97 -7.76 9.09
N ILE A 68 4.92 -7.12 7.92
CA ILE A 68 5.30 -5.72 7.73
C ILE A 68 4.45 -4.78 8.60
N GLY A 69 3.17 -5.12 8.79
CA GLY A 69 2.21 -4.46 9.67
C GLY A 69 1.85 -3.04 9.28
N GLN A 70 1.72 -2.82 7.98
CA GLN A 70 1.01 -1.70 7.39
C GLN A 70 -0.48 -1.76 7.77
N ARG A 71 -1.19 -0.67 7.52
CA ARG A 71 -2.65 -0.62 7.58
C ARG A 71 -3.24 -0.47 6.18
N ALA A 72 -4.42 -1.04 5.98
CA ALA A 72 -5.28 -0.68 4.86
C ALA A 72 -6.13 0.55 5.23
N LEU A 73 -6.57 1.30 4.22
CA LEU A 73 -7.40 2.50 4.41
C LEU A 73 -8.67 2.40 3.56
N LEU A 74 -9.84 2.55 4.18
CA LEU A 74 -11.12 2.61 3.48
C LEU A 74 -11.37 4.03 2.97
N VAL A 75 -11.21 4.22 1.66
CA VAL A 75 -11.43 5.51 1.00
C VAL A 75 -12.84 5.57 0.46
N ARG A 76 -13.68 6.38 1.12
CA ARG A 76 -15.09 6.56 0.75
C ARG A 76 -15.28 7.68 -0.26
N THR A 77 -16.15 7.45 -1.24
CA THR A 77 -16.59 8.42 -2.25
C THR A 77 -18.08 8.27 -2.51
N ASP A 78 -18.71 9.25 -3.15
CA ASP A 78 -20.13 9.15 -3.54
C ASP A 78 -20.38 8.04 -4.59
N ALA A 79 -19.34 7.61 -5.30
CA ALA A 79 -19.42 6.51 -6.29
C ALA A 79 -19.20 5.11 -5.66
N GLY A 80 -18.83 5.04 -4.37
CA GLY A 80 -18.54 3.81 -3.65
C GLY A 80 -17.19 3.86 -2.91
N ASN A 81 -16.91 2.82 -2.11
CA ASN A 81 -15.68 2.75 -1.33
C ASN A 81 -14.60 1.94 -2.04
N VAL A 82 -13.37 2.44 -1.99
CA VAL A 82 -12.17 1.71 -2.43
C VAL A 82 -11.30 1.43 -1.23
N LEU A 83 -10.82 0.19 -1.10
CA LEU A 83 -9.77 -0.14 -0.14
C LEU A 83 -8.41 0.22 -0.75
N TRP A 84 -7.64 1.03 -0.04
CA TRP A 84 -6.26 1.34 -0.38
C TRP A 84 -5.30 0.49 0.44
N ASP A 85 -4.45 -0.26 -0.26
CA ASP A 85 -3.57 -1.30 0.26
C ASP A 85 -4.33 -2.45 0.97
N CYS A 86 -3.63 -3.55 1.24
CA CYS A 86 -4.16 -4.68 2.02
C CYS A 86 -3.26 -5.00 3.21
N THR A 87 -3.85 -5.64 4.21
CA THR A 87 -3.13 -6.32 5.29
C THR A 87 -3.34 -7.83 5.14
N ALA A 88 -2.49 -8.67 5.74
CA ALA A 88 -2.65 -10.12 5.63
C ALA A 88 -3.82 -10.65 6.49
N TYR A 89 -4.09 -9.99 7.61
CA TYR A 89 -5.15 -10.37 8.53
C TYR A 89 -6.52 -9.91 8.01
N LEU A 90 -7.48 -10.83 7.97
CA LEU A 90 -8.87 -10.57 7.60
C LEU A 90 -9.78 -11.51 8.39
N ASP A 91 -10.72 -10.94 9.14
CA ASP A 91 -11.73 -11.66 9.93
C ASP A 91 -13.13 -11.13 9.64
N ASP A 92 -14.13 -11.74 10.29
CA ASP A 92 -15.53 -11.39 10.08
C ASP A 92 -15.88 -10.02 10.67
N GLU A 93 -15.15 -9.54 11.69
CA GLU A 93 -15.33 -8.20 12.27
C GLU A 93 -14.97 -7.10 11.25
N ILE A 94 -13.80 -7.21 10.61
CA ILE A 94 -13.39 -6.30 9.54
C ILE A 94 -14.38 -6.32 8.39
N VAL A 95 -14.82 -7.52 7.97
CA VAL A 95 -15.79 -7.68 6.88
C VAL A 95 -17.12 -7.01 7.22
N SER A 96 -17.65 -7.24 8.42
CA SER A 96 -18.88 -6.60 8.89
C SER A 96 -18.74 -5.09 8.91
N ALA A 97 -17.66 -4.56 9.49
CA ALA A 97 -17.46 -3.12 9.61
C ALA A 97 -17.40 -2.42 8.24
N ILE A 98 -16.79 -3.02 7.23
CA ILE A 98 -16.73 -2.46 5.87
C ILE A 98 -18.09 -2.58 5.17
N ASN A 99 -18.80 -3.70 5.34
CA ASN A 99 -20.14 -3.88 4.76
C ASN A 99 -21.16 -2.89 5.34
N ASP A 100 -21.10 -2.63 6.64
CA ASP A 100 -21.93 -1.61 7.31
C ASP A 100 -21.65 -0.19 6.78
N LEU A 101 -20.48 0.03 6.18
CA LEU A 101 -20.09 1.28 5.52
C LEU A 101 -20.35 1.28 4.02
N GLY A 102 -21.02 0.25 3.47
CA GLY A 102 -21.43 0.17 2.07
C GLY A 102 -20.60 -0.77 1.19
N GLY A 103 -19.73 -1.60 1.78
CA GLY A 103 -18.92 -2.58 1.04
C GLY A 103 -17.80 -1.93 0.23
N LEU A 104 -17.25 -2.65 -0.74
CA LEU A 104 -16.18 -2.19 -1.63
C LEU A 104 -16.59 -2.29 -3.10
N ILE A 105 -16.28 -1.26 -3.88
CA ILE A 105 -16.39 -1.29 -5.35
C ILE A 105 -15.06 -1.65 -6.03
N GLY A 106 -13.98 -1.69 -5.26
CA GLY A 106 -12.65 -2.03 -5.72
C GLY A 106 -11.61 -1.98 -4.60
N ILE A 107 -10.48 -2.61 -4.86
CA ILE A 107 -9.30 -2.59 -3.99
C ILE A 107 -8.13 -2.17 -4.88
N ALA A 108 -7.34 -1.21 -4.45
CA ALA A 108 -6.13 -0.80 -5.14
C ALA A 108 -4.94 -0.91 -4.20
N ILE A 109 -3.83 -1.43 -4.70
CA ILE A 109 -2.65 -1.72 -3.88
C ILE A 109 -1.44 -1.02 -4.47
N SER A 110 -0.71 -0.32 -3.62
CA SER A 110 0.43 0.52 -3.98
C SER A 110 1.56 -0.27 -4.65
N HIS A 111 1.94 -1.43 -4.10
CA HIS A 111 3.06 -2.24 -4.56
C HIS A 111 3.07 -3.67 -3.95
N PRO A 112 3.93 -4.58 -4.42
CA PRO A 112 3.92 -6.01 -4.08
C PRO A 112 4.03 -6.40 -2.61
N HIS A 113 4.69 -5.61 -1.75
CA HIS A 113 4.75 -5.96 -0.33
C HIS A 113 3.37 -5.94 0.33
N TYR A 114 2.43 -5.17 -0.22
CA TYR A 114 1.08 -5.03 0.33
C TYR A 114 0.04 -5.88 -0.41
N TYR A 115 0.47 -6.78 -1.32
CA TYR A 115 -0.45 -7.73 -1.95
C TYR A 115 -0.99 -8.75 -0.94
N THR A 116 -0.22 -9.09 0.10
CA THR A 116 -0.64 -9.89 1.25
C THR A 116 -1.62 -11.04 0.92
N THR A 117 -2.82 -11.01 1.49
CA THR A 117 -3.96 -11.91 1.26
C THR A 117 -5.01 -11.23 0.36
N MET A 118 -4.61 -10.35 -0.57
CA MET A 118 -5.52 -9.55 -1.42
C MET A 118 -6.62 -10.37 -2.10
N ILE A 119 -6.38 -11.64 -2.42
CA ILE A 119 -7.40 -12.52 -3.01
C ILE A 119 -8.50 -12.87 -2.01
N GLU A 120 -8.17 -13.05 -0.73
CA GLU A 120 -9.17 -13.27 0.33
C GLU A 120 -10.03 -12.01 0.52
N TRP A 121 -9.41 -10.83 0.49
CA TRP A 121 -10.13 -9.55 0.49
C TRP A 121 -11.07 -9.42 -0.72
N ALA A 122 -10.55 -9.64 -1.93
CA ALA A 122 -11.35 -9.56 -3.15
C ALA A 122 -12.56 -10.49 -3.12
N ARG A 123 -12.40 -11.73 -2.62
CA ARG A 123 -13.48 -12.70 -2.50
C ARG A 123 -14.48 -12.34 -1.40
N ALA A 124 -14.02 -11.81 -0.26
CA ALA A 124 -14.89 -11.41 0.83
C ALA A 124 -15.85 -10.26 0.45
N PHE A 125 -15.43 -9.40 -0.48
CA PHE A 125 -16.20 -8.23 -0.90
C PHE A 125 -16.72 -8.29 -2.36
N ASP A 126 -16.47 -9.39 -3.08
CA ASP A 126 -16.76 -9.51 -4.53
C ASP A 126 -16.23 -8.30 -5.33
N ALA A 127 -15.01 -7.86 -4.98
CA ALA A 127 -14.43 -6.61 -5.46
C ALA A 127 -13.21 -6.85 -6.37
N PRO A 128 -13.04 -6.07 -7.46
CA PRO A 128 -11.86 -6.16 -8.31
C PRO A 128 -10.60 -5.60 -7.63
N LEU A 129 -9.45 -6.18 -7.96
CA LEU A 129 -8.13 -5.74 -7.52
C LEU A 129 -7.44 -4.95 -8.64
N HIS A 130 -7.05 -3.71 -8.40
CA HIS A 130 -6.32 -2.87 -9.35
C HIS A 130 -4.83 -2.91 -9.06
N LEU A 131 -4.05 -3.56 -9.93
CA LEU A 131 -2.58 -3.68 -9.82
C LEU A 131 -1.90 -3.09 -11.06
N HIS A 132 -0.77 -2.41 -10.90
CA HIS A 132 -0.01 -1.94 -12.06
C HIS A 132 0.69 -3.11 -12.77
N GLU A 133 0.64 -3.15 -14.10
CA GLU A 133 1.14 -4.29 -14.87
C GLU A 133 2.65 -4.54 -14.75
N ALA A 134 3.43 -3.49 -14.46
CA ALA A 134 4.88 -3.61 -14.28
C ALA A 134 5.25 -4.50 -13.08
N ASP A 135 4.32 -4.69 -12.15
CA ASP A 135 4.51 -5.54 -10.98
C ASP A 135 3.84 -6.92 -11.10
N ARG A 136 3.30 -7.27 -12.28
CA ARG A 136 2.61 -8.55 -12.55
C ARG A 136 3.42 -9.77 -12.11
N GLN A 137 4.74 -9.73 -12.29
CA GLN A 137 5.65 -10.83 -11.92
C GLN A 137 5.67 -11.14 -10.42
N TRP A 138 5.23 -10.20 -9.58
CA TRP A 138 5.23 -10.34 -8.12
C TRP A 138 3.92 -10.94 -7.56
N VAL A 139 2.96 -11.27 -8.41
CA VAL A 139 1.70 -11.87 -7.99
C VAL A 139 1.93 -13.31 -7.51
N GLY A 140 1.93 -13.52 -6.20
CA GLY A 140 2.11 -14.83 -5.57
C GLY A 140 0.92 -15.79 -5.72
N ARG A 141 -0.28 -15.24 -5.93
CA ARG A 141 -1.52 -15.99 -6.13
C ARG A 141 -2.35 -15.37 -7.26
N PRO A 142 -2.31 -15.93 -8.48
CA PRO A 142 -3.16 -15.49 -9.59
C PRO A 142 -4.64 -15.70 -9.30
N ASP A 143 -5.49 -14.76 -9.70
CA ASP A 143 -6.95 -14.86 -9.55
C ASP A 143 -7.65 -13.96 -10.61
N PRO A 144 -8.83 -14.34 -11.14
CA PRO A 144 -9.59 -13.52 -12.08
C PRO A 144 -10.02 -12.14 -11.57
N ALA A 145 -10.06 -11.92 -10.25
CA ALA A 145 -10.35 -10.60 -9.68
C ALA A 145 -9.27 -9.55 -9.99
N ILE A 146 -8.07 -9.97 -10.38
CA ILE A 146 -6.95 -9.07 -10.68
C ILE A 146 -7.16 -8.37 -12.03
N ARG A 147 -7.28 -7.04 -11.98
CA ARG A 147 -7.30 -6.14 -13.13
C ARG A 147 -5.99 -5.39 -13.18
N PHE A 148 -5.19 -5.71 -14.20
CA PHE A 148 -3.99 -4.96 -14.48
C PHE A 148 -4.31 -3.66 -15.21
N TRP A 149 -3.70 -2.58 -14.77
CA TRP A 149 -3.70 -1.30 -15.49
C TRP A 149 -2.27 -0.91 -15.87
N SER A 150 -2.17 -0.03 -16.86
CA SER A 150 -0.90 0.33 -17.52
C SER A 150 -0.76 1.84 -17.61
N GLY A 151 0.48 2.31 -17.70
CA GLY A 151 0.79 3.72 -17.95
C GLY A 151 0.85 4.55 -16.67
N THR A 152 0.80 5.88 -16.81
CA THR A 152 1.03 6.78 -15.68
C THR A 152 -0.18 6.91 -14.76
N THR A 153 -1.40 6.88 -15.29
CA THR A 153 -2.62 7.12 -14.52
C THR A 153 -3.75 6.15 -14.86
N HIS A 154 -4.60 5.88 -13.88
CA HIS A 154 -5.82 5.08 -14.05
C HIS A 154 -6.91 5.55 -13.08
N GLU A 155 -8.02 6.08 -13.60
CA GLU A 155 -9.17 6.49 -12.79
C GLU A 155 -10.05 5.27 -12.47
N ILE A 156 -10.26 4.99 -11.18
CA ILE A 156 -11.12 3.88 -10.73
C ILE A 156 -12.59 4.31 -10.81
N VAL A 157 -12.88 5.47 -10.25
CA VAL A 157 -14.17 6.18 -10.27
C VAL A 157 -13.90 7.68 -10.31
N PRO A 158 -14.90 8.50 -10.73
CA PRO A 158 -14.71 9.95 -10.85
C PRO A 158 -14.07 10.59 -9.61
N GLY A 159 -12.91 11.22 -9.79
CA GLY A 159 -12.18 11.90 -8.72
C GLY A 159 -11.34 10.99 -7.81
N LEU A 160 -11.15 9.72 -8.19
CA LEU A 160 -10.30 8.77 -7.49
C LEU A 160 -9.37 8.05 -8.49
N THR A 161 -8.10 8.49 -8.51
CA THR A 161 -7.14 8.17 -9.57
C THR A 161 -5.88 7.53 -9.00
N LEU A 162 -5.43 6.44 -9.62
CA LEU A 162 -4.13 5.83 -9.39
C LEU A 162 -3.06 6.54 -10.21
N ILE A 163 -1.89 6.74 -9.62
CA ILE A 163 -0.72 7.33 -10.29
C ILE A 163 0.50 6.45 -10.07
N ASN A 164 1.09 5.97 -11.15
CA ASN A 164 2.32 5.19 -11.13
C ASN A 164 3.52 6.13 -10.99
N LEU A 165 4.05 6.26 -9.78
CA LEU A 165 5.27 7.02 -9.49
C LEU A 165 6.53 6.21 -9.80
N GLY A 166 6.44 4.87 -9.75
CA GLY A 166 7.56 3.98 -10.02
C GLY A 166 8.67 3.99 -8.94
N VAL A 167 8.37 4.57 -7.77
CA VAL A 167 9.23 4.54 -6.57
C VAL A 167 9.05 3.18 -5.90
N HIS A 168 10.14 2.62 -5.33
CA HIS A 168 10.18 1.34 -4.60
C HIS A 168 9.95 0.11 -5.49
N PHE A 169 8.93 0.14 -6.35
CA PHE A 169 8.67 -0.84 -7.39
C PHE A 169 8.41 -0.12 -8.71
N ALA A 170 8.69 -0.77 -9.84
CA ALA A 170 8.39 -0.20 -11.16
C ALA A 170 6.89 0.11 -11.31
N GLY A 171 6.01 -0.72 -10.72
CA GLY A 171 4.58 -0.44 -10.62
C GLY A 171 4.15 0.35 -9.38
N GLY A 172 5.08 0.90 -8.59
CA GLY A 172 4.82 1.65 -7.37
C GLY A 172 3.80 2.79 -7.59
N THR A 173 2.68 2.70 -6.87
CA THR A 173 1.46 3.47 -7.13
C THR A 173 1.02 4.25 -5.90
N VAL A 174 0.48 5.44 -6.12
CA VAL A 174 -0.28 6.21 -5.12
C VAL A 174 -1.72 6.41 -5.58
N LEU A 175 -2.63 6.67 -4.64
CA LEU A 175 -4.03 6.98 -4.91
C LEU A 175 -4.30 8.45 -4.58
N HIS A 176 -4.79 9.20 -5.56
CA HIS A 176 -5.22 10.58 -5.40
C HIS A 176 -6.75 10.65 -5.35
N ARG A 177 -7.26 11.37 -4.36
CA ARG A 177 -8.68 11.73 -4.26
C ARG A 177 -8.82 13.23 -4.46
N ALA A 178 -9.56 13.65 -5.47
CA ALA A 178 -9.69 15.06 -5.87
C ALA A 178 -10.77 15.85 -5.09
N THR A 179 -11.55 15.20 -4.22
CA THR A 179 -12.63 15.86 -3.47
C THR A 179 -12.09 16.85 -2.44
N GLY A 180 -12.76 18.01 -2.29
CA GLY A 180 -12.36 19.04 -1.33
C GLY A 180 -11.00 19.64 -1.66
N SER A 181 -10.12 19.75 -0.66
CA SER A 181 -8.72 20.18 -0.85
C SER A 181 -7.80 19.07 -1.39
N GLY A 182 -8.35 17.88 -1.65
CA GLY A 182 -7.65 16.71 -2.15
C GLY A 182 -6.84 15.95 -1.09
N SER A 183 -6.65 14.65 -1.32
CA SER A 183 -5.89 13.76 -0.44
C SER A 183 -5.02 12.81 -1.26
N LEU A 184 -3.82 12.51 -0.78
CA LEU A 184 -2.93 11.49 -1.33
C LEU A 184 -2.82 10.30 -0.38
N PHE A 185 -3.09 9.10 -0.84
CA PHE A 185 -2.83 7.86 -0.11
C PHE A 185 -1.60 7.22 -0.74
N SER A 186 -0.50 7.20 0.01
CA SER A 186 0.81 6.90 -0.55
C SER A 186 1.37 5.55 -0.15
N GLY A 187 0.81 4.90 0.88
CA GLY A 187 1.48 3.76 1.50
C GLY A 187 2.88 4.17 1.98
N ASP A 188 3.90 3.46 1.54
CA ASP A 188 5.32 3.81 1.70
C ASP A 188 5.99 4.26 0.37
N ILE A 189 5.25 4.36 -0.74
CA ILE A 189 5.75 4.92 -2.01
C ILE A 189 6.19 6.37 -1.83
N VAL A 190 5.45 7.11 -1.02
CA VAL A 190 5.86 8.40 -0.45
C VAL A 190 5.79 8.26 1.06
N GLN A 191 6.91 7.90 1.68
CA GLN A 191 6.97 7.57 3.10
C GLN A 191 6.94 8.81 3.97
N VAL A 192 5.90 8.96 4.78
CA VAL A 192 5.82 9.98 5.83
C VAL A 192 6.79 9.61 6.96
N ILE A 193 7.68 10.52 7.34
CA ILE A 193 8.59 10.29 8.47
C ILE A 193 7.88 10.51 9.82
N PRO A 194 8.40 10.00 10.95
CA PRO A 194 7.67 9.99 12.23
C PRO A 194 7.15 11.34 12.73
N ASP A 195 7.89 12.43 12.54
CA ASP A 195 7.47 13.78 12.95
C ASP A 195 6.56 14.49 11.92
N ARG A 196 6.28 13.83 10.78
CA ARG A 196 5.40 14.28 9.69
C ARG A 196 5.85 15.57 9.00
N THR A 197 7.08 16.03 9.24
CA THR A 197 7.60 17.28 8.65
C THR A 197 8.14 17.09 7.24
N HIS A 198 8.42 15.85 6.85
CA HIS A 198 8.99 15.48 5.56
C HIS A 198 8.44 14.15 5.05
N VAL A 199 8.76 13.87 3.79
CA VAL A 199 8.61 12.53 3.20
C VAL A 199 9.94 12.00 2.69
N GLY A 200 10.02 10.68 2.50
CA GLY A 200 11.17 9.99 1.94
C GLY A 200 10.78 9.08 0.77
N PHE A 201 11.76 8.80 -0.08
CA PHE A 201 11.64 7.93 -1.25
C PHE A 201 12.78 6.91 -1.22
N MET A 202 12.46 5.63 -1.09
CA MET A 202 13.46 4.56 -1.03
C MET A 202 13.18 3.55 -2.12
N TYR A 203 14.26 3.00 -2.68
CA TYR A 203 14.16 1.79 -3.47
C TYR A 203 13.96 0.58 -2.54
N SER A 204 14.66 0.54 -1.41
CA SER A 204 14.51 -0.48 -0.36
C SER A 204 14.54 0.17 1.03
N TYR A 205 13.40 0.21 1.70
CA TYR A 205 13.31 0.65 3.10
C TYR A 205 14.09 -0.24 4.07
N PRO A 206 13.90 -1.58 4.08
CA PRO A 206 14.55 -2.42 5.08
C PRO A 206 16.07 -2.56 4.88
N ASN A 207 16.55 -2.44 3.64
CA ASN A 207 17.99 -2.52 3.34
C ASN A 207 18.64 -1.14 3.08
N LEU A 208 17.93 -0.06 3.39
CA LEU A 208 18.44 1.32 3.38
C LEU A 208 19.01 1.76 2.02
N ILE A 209 18.36 1.37 0.92
CA ILE A 209 18.76 1.78 -0.44
C ILE A 209 17.90 2.98 -0.88
N PRO A 210 18.49 4.17 -1.08
CA PRO A 210 17.74 5.34 -1.54
C PRO A 210 17.22 5.13 -2.96
N GLU A 211 16.07 5.74 -3.28
CA GLU A 211 15.54 5.68 -4.65
C GLU A 211 16.40 6.51 -5.62
N ARG A 212 16.50 6.10 -6.87
CA ARG A 212 17.30 6.79 -7.88
C ARG A 212 16.82 8.24 -8.09
N PRO A 213 17.73 9.22 -8.25
CA PRO A 213 17.36 10.64 -8.39
C PRO A 213 16.36 10.92 -9.52
N GLY A 214 16.48 10.24 -10.66
CA GLY A 214 15.55 10.42 -11.77
C GLY A 214 14.11 9.95 -11.45
N VAL A 215 13.96 8.91 -10.64
CA VAL A 215 12.65 8.40 -10.22
C VAL A 215 12.02 9.36 -9.22
N VAL A 216 12.78 9.86 -8.25
CA VAL A 216 12.29 10.87 -7.29
C VAL A 216 11.89 12.17 -7.98
N GLN A 217 12.69 12.63 -8.96
CA GLN A 217 12.34 13.80 -9.77
C GLN A 217 11.02 13.58 -10.52
N ARG A 218 10.87 12.46 -11.25
CA ARG A 218 9.63 12.13 -11.95
C ARG A 218 8.44 12.07 -11.01
N ALA A 219 8.60 11.46 -9.83
CA ALA A 219 7.54 11.38 -8.84
C ALA A 219 7.10 12.76 -8.35
N ALA A 220 8.05 13.66 -8.07
CA ALA A 220 7.75 15.03 -7.67
C ALA A 220 7.03 15.82 -8.77
N GLU A 221 7.48 15.71 -10.02
CA GLU A 221 6.86 16.36 -11.19
C GLU A 221 5.41 15.91 -11.40
N LEU A 222 5.15 14.59 -11.33
CA LEU A 222 3.78 14.08 -11.45
C LEU A 222 2.86 14.51 -10.31
N LEU A 223 3.40 14.60 -9.08
CA LEU A 223 2.62 15.04 -7.93
C LEU A 223 2.38 16.56 -7.91
N ASP A 224 3.24 17.36 -8.56
CA ASP A 224 3.07 18.82 -8.68
C ASP A 224 1.85 19.19 -9.54
N GLU A 225 1.43 18.30 -10.45
CA GLU A 225 0.23 18.47 -11.27
C GLU A 225 -1.08 18.21 -10.49
N LEU A 226 -1.00 17.67 -9.26
CA LEU A 226 -2.15 17.27 -8.47
C LEU A 226 -2.42 18.23 -7.32
N THR A 227 -3.70 18.55 -7.09
CA THR A 227 -4.13 19.27 -5.89
C THR A 227 -4.40 18.30 -4.74
N PHE A 228 -3.60 18.35 -3.68
CA PHE A 228 -3.86 17.62 -2.43
C PHE A 228 -3.30 18.37 -1.21
N ASP A 229 -4.07 18.41 -0.13
CA ASP A 229 -3.66 19.06 1.12
C ASP A 229 -3.27 18.05 2.21
N SER A 230 -3.89 16.86 2.19
CA SER A 230 -3.56 15.78 3.12
C SER A 230 -2.79 14.63 2.47
N LEU A 231 -2.01 13.90 3.26
CA LEU A 231 -1.32 12.68 2.83
C LEU A 231 -1.40 11.60 3.91
N HIS A 232 -1.81 10.40 3.51
CA HIS A 232 -1.96 9.23 4.37
C HIS A 232 -0.89 8.17 4.02
N GLY A 233 0.05 7.94 4.94
CA GLY A 233 1.07 6.90 4.79
C GLY A 233 0.64 5.51 5.30
N ALA A 234 1.51 4.52 5.13
CA ALA A 234 1.27 3.11 5.45
C ALA A 234 1.11 2.76 6.95
N TRP A 235 1.63 3.59 7.86
CA TRP A 235 1.70 3.26 9.29
C TRP A 235 0.69 4.03 10.11
N TRP A 236 0.22 3.40 11.19
CA TRP A 236 -0.48 4.08 12.29
C TRP A 236 0.17 5.43 12.65
N ASP A 237 -0.65 6.48 12.75
CA ASP A 237 -0.20 7.81 13.13
C ASP A 237 0.77 8.48 12.13
N THR A 238 0.76 8.08 10.85
CA THR A 238 1.52 8.76 9.79
C THR A 238 0.62 9.45 8.77
N VAL A 239 -0.22 10.36 9.26
CA VAL A 239 -1.08 11.24 8.44
C VAL A 239 -0.59 12.67 8.53
N ILE A 240 -0.28 13.29 7.39
CA ILE A 240 -0.07 14.73 7.23
C ILE A 240 -1.44 15.35 6.97
N PRO A 241 -2.03 16.11 7.90
CA PRO A 241 -3.41 16.58 7.77
C PRO A 241 -3.58 17.77 6.83
N THR A 242 -2.53 18.58 6.63
CA THR A 242 -2.55 19.78 5.78
C THR A 242 -1.15 20.11 5.28
N GLY A 243 -1.03 20.84 4.17
CA GLY A 243 0.24 21.27 3.58
C GLY A 243 1.05 20.14 2.93
N ALA A 244 0.43 18.99 2.67
CA ALA A 244 1.13 17.81 2.19
C ALA A 244 1.83 18.03 0.84
N HIS A 245 1.19 18.74 -0.09
CA HIS A 245 1.80 19.07 -1.39
C HIS A 245 3.17 19.76 -1.21
N GLU A 246 3.22 20.85 -0.43
CA GLU A 246 4.46 21.58 -0.18
C GLU A 246 5.51 20.71 0.55
N ILE A 247 5.06 19.85 1.49
CA ILE A 247 5.95 18.90 2.19
C ILE A 247 6.58 17.91 1.21
N VAL A 248 5.81 17.37 0.27
CA VAL A 248 6.32 16.47 -0.77
C VAL A 248 7.35 17.20 -1.64
N GLN A 249 6.99 18.38 -2.18
CA GLN A 249 7.87 19.14 -3.08
C GLN A 249 9.18 19.56 -2.39
N ARG A 250 9.11 20.09 -1.15
CA ARG A 250 10.32 20.48 -0.40
C ARG A 250 11.22 19.27 -0.09
N SER A 251 10.62 18.10 0.19
CA SER A 251 11.36 16.89 0.55
C SER A 251 12.08 16.30 -0.66
N ALA A 252 11.41 16.23 -1.82
CA ALA A 252 12.01 15.80 -3.07
C ALA A 252 13.16 16.75 -3.48
N ALA A 253 12.93 18.06 -3.46
CA ALA A 253 13.96 19.04 -3.76
C ALA A 253 15.17 18.93 -2.82
N ARG A 254 14.94 18.72 -1.51
CA ARG A 254 16.03 18.49 -0.55
C ARG A 254 16.83 17.23 -0.87
N TYR A 255 16.15 16.13 -1.16
CA TYR A 255 16.81 14.87 -1.54
C TYR A 255 17.66 15.06 -2.80
N LEU A 256 17.10 15.66 -3.84
CA LEU A 256 17.78 15.89 -5.12
C LEU A 256 19.02 16.76 -4.99
N ARG A 257 18.99 17.84 -4.20
CA ARG A 257 20.18 18.65 -3.93
C ARG A 257 21.29 17.83 -3.29
N PHE A 258 20.94 17.05 -2.26
CA PHE A 258 21.92 16.25 -1.53
C PHE A 258 22.62 15.22 -2.41
N VAL A 259 21.86 14.49 -3.24
CA VAL A 259 22.43 13.42 -4.08
C VAL A 259 23.06 13.91 -5.39
N ARG A 260 22.81 15.16 -5.79
CA ARG A 260 23.43 15.78 -6.97
C ARG A 260 24.68 16.62 -6.65
N GLU A 261 25.05 16.73 -5.38
CA GLU A 261 26.13 17.61 -4.92
C GLU A 261 25.91 19.10 -5.32
N GLU A 262 24.64 19.56 -5.30
CA GLU A 262 24.26 20.96 -5.55
C GLU A 262 24.21 21.80 -4.26
#